data_AF-A0A945V3W5-F1
#
_entry.id   AF-A0A945V3W5-F1
#
_cell.length_a   1.000
_cell.length_b   1.000
_cell.length_c   1.000
_cell.angle_alpha   90.00
_cell.angle_beta   90.00
_cell.angle_gamma   90.00
#
_symmetry.space_group_name_H-M   'P 1'
#
loop_
_entity.id
_entity.type
_entity.pdbx_description
1 polymer ?
#
loop_
_entity_poly.entity_id
_entity_poly.type
_entity_poly.pdbx_seq_one_letter_code
_entity_poly.pdbx_strand_id
1 'polypeptide(L)'
;MIKSSNGSKPKDLSNFHLTTIVVCATLISLTALIIIDIFPTKIHQPGSPLLQSAAIVGSILLILSFLLIMAKRFGRNGKSGFKGHVWFASIGAILVIVHSGLSIFSIPGILLILLLFITLLGLWARLILSQKMMNTFGSKLAAFSTTNEVKRAELAKLIQHKRELLKDIDPTTDEAIFSIQAKNWIKTPLLCYRYQQTVEKENHLLETKKSVSYGQAHYRSLHRLLSIVFLFGLLLHVITTTFFAGYVADGRSIYWWHITEWGS
;
A
#
# COMPACT_ATOMS: atom_id res chain seq x y z
N MET A 1 -4.59 40.14 -6.31
CA MET A 1 -3.44 39.81 -5.43
C MET A 1 -3.68 38.44 -4.79
N ILE A 2 -3.11 37.38 -5.34
CA ILE A 2 -3.13 36.05 -4.71
C ILE A 2 -1.98 36.04 -3.70
N LYS A 3 -2.32 36.00 -2.41
CA LYS A 3 -1.35 35.85 -1.33
C LYS A 3 -0.69 34.48 -1.49
N SER A 4 0.53 34.47 -2.05
CA SER A 4 1.40 33.29 -2.04
C SER A 4 1.66 32.93 -0.58
N SER A 5 0.90 31.98 -0.04
CA SER A 5 1.24 31.37 1.24
C SER A 5 2.57 30.67 1.04
N ASN A 6 3.64 31.31 1.53
CA ASN A 6 5.00 30.80 1.55
C ASN A 6 5.14 29.67 2.60
N GLY A 7 4.19 28.73 2.61
CA GLY A 7 4.32 27.49 3.36
C GLY A 7 5.39 26.66 2.68
N SER A 8 6.45 26.32 3.41
CA SER A 8 7.51 25.45 2.92
C SER A 8 6.89 24.21 2.25
N LYS A 9 7.17 23.99 0.95
CA LYS A 9 6.67 22.81 0.25
C LYS A 9 7.10 21.58 1.03
N PRO A 10 6.18 20.64 1.37
CA PRO A 10 6.54 19.46 2.13
C PRO A 10 7.69 18.71 1.46
N LYS A 11 8.85 18.67 2.12
CA LYS A 11 10.01 17.91 1.67
C LYS A 11 9.69 16.41 1.80
N ASP A 12 10.14 15.58 0.86
CA ASP A 12 10.00 14.12 1.00
C ASP A 12 10.90 13.63 2.16
N LEU A 13 10.67 12.43 2.69
CA LEU A 13 11.60 11.81 3.64
C LEU A 13 12.91 11.49 2.93
N SER A 14 14.04 11.84 3.54
CA SER A 14 15.33 11.37 3.03
C SER A 14 15.50 9.88 3.31
N ASN A 15 16.34 9.21 2.52
CA ASN A 15 16.64 7.79 2.70
C ASN A 15 17.15 7.49 4.11
N PHE A 16 17.98 8.38 4.68
CA PHE A 16 18.45 8.25 6.06
C PHE A 16 17.29 8.21 7.05
N HIS A 17 16.39 9.21 7.03
CA HIS A 17 15.25 9.25 7.95
C HIS A 17 14.32 8.06 7.77
N LEU A 18 14.07 7.62 6.53
CA LEU A 18 13.26 6.43 6.26
C LEU A 18 13.87 5.18 6.89
N THR A 19 15.16 4.94 6.66
CA THR A 19 15.87 3.79 7.23
C THR A 19 15.88 3.86 8.75
N THR A 20 16.17 5.03 9.34
CA THR A 20 16.16 5.23 10.79
C THR A 20 14.79 4.90 11.38
N ILE A 21 13.69 5.39 10.80
CA ILE A 21 12.34 5.09 11.30
C ILE A 21 12.09 3.57 11.30
N VAL A 22 12.39 2.87 10.21
CA VAL A 22 12.11 1.42 10.13
C VAL A 22 13.04 0.60 11.04
N VAL A 23 14.32 0.97 11.16
CA VAL A 23 15.26 0.33 12.09
C VAL A 23 14.82 0.56 13.53
N CYS A 24 14.49 1.79 13.92
CA CYS A 24 13.97 2.08 15.25
C CYS A 24 12.68 1.33 15.53
N ALA A 25 11.74 1.26 14.57
CA ALA A 25 10.51 0.50 14.74
C ALA A 25 10.77 -1.01 14.94
N THR A 26 11.75 -1.56 14.22
CA THR A 26 12.17 -2.95 14.38
C THR A 26 12.77 -3.20 15.77
N LEU A 27 13.70 -2.35 16.21
CA LEU A 27 14.30 -2.43 17.54
C LEU A 27 13.26 -2.28 18.65
N ILE A 28 12.35 -1.31 18.52
CA ILE A 28 11.25 -1.12 19.46
C ILE A 28 10.35 -2.36 19.51
N SER A 29 10.03 -2.97 18.36
CA SER A 29 9.23 -4.19 18.31
C SER A 29 9.91 -5.34 19.06
N LEU A 30 11.21 -5.56 18.82
CA LEU A 30 11.99 -6.60 19.50
C LEU A 30 12.09 -6.35 21.01
N THR A 31 12.40 -5.12 21.42
CA THR A 31 12.48 -4.75 22.83
C THR A 31 11.12 -4.89 23.52
N ALA A 32 10.03 -4.48 22.86
CA ALA A 32 8.68 -4.62 23.42
C ALA A 32 8.26 -6.08 23.57
N LEU A 33 8.62 -6.96 22.63
CA LEU A 33 8.40 -8.40 22.75
C LEU A 33 9.16 -9.00 23.94
N ILE A 34 10.41 -8.59 24.18
CA ILE A 34 11.19 -9.05 25.33
C ILE A 34 10.57 -8.54 26.64
N ILE A 35 10.19 -7.26 26.69
CA ILE A 35 9.62 -6.65 27.90
C ILE A 35 8.28 -7.29 28.25
N ILE A 36 7.43 -7.58 27.26
CA ILE A 36 6.10 -8.10 27.55
C ILE A 36 6.13 -9.54 28.09
N ASP A 37 7.14 -10.32 27.69
CA ASP A 37 7.36 -11.70 28.15
C ASP A 37 7.72 -11.77 29.65
N ILE A 38 8.18 -10.67 30.25
CA ILE A 38 8.45 -10.56 31.69
C ILE A 38 7.14 -10.57 32.51
N PHE A 39 6.03 -10.12 31.92
CA PHE A 39 4.75 -10.03 32.62
C PHE A 39 4.06 -11.41 32.69
N PRO A 40 3.08 -11.60 33.58
CA PRO A 40 2.28 -12.84 33.61
C PRO A 40 1.55 -13.11 32.27
N THR A 41 1.37 -14.38 31.94
CA THR A 41 0.73 -14.85 30.68
C THR A 41 -0.65 -14.25 30.43
N LYS A 42 -1.44 -14.00 31.48
CA LYS A 42 -2.74 -13.32 31.37
C LYS A 42 -2.66 -11.93 30.75
N ILE A 43 -1.51 -11.27 30.82
CA ILE A 43 -1.26 -9.93 30.31
C ILE A 43 -0.61 -9.97 28.92
N HIS A 44 0.29 -10.92 28.65
CA HIS A 44 1.05 -10.96 27.40
C HIS A 44 0.62 -12.00 26.37
N GLN A 45 -0.39 -12.85 26.66
CA GLN A 45 -0.91 -13.77 25.65
C GLN A 45 -1.66 -13.02 24.55
N PRO A 46 -1.53 -13.40 23.26
CA PRO A 46 -2.27 -12.78 22.17
C PRO A 46 -3.78 -12.81 22.43
N GLY A 47 -4.44 -11.64 22.45
CA GLY A 47 -5.86 -11.53 22.81
C GLY A 47 -6.14 -11.19 24.27
N SER A 48 -5.12 -11.05 25.13
CA SER A 48 -5.29 -10.41 26.44
C SER A 48 -5.87 -8.99 26.29
N PRO A 49 -6.54 -8.41 27.30
CA PRO A 49 -7.13 -7.07 27.18
C PRO A 49 -6.13 -5.99 26.73
N LEU A 50 -4.89 -6.05 27.22
CA LEU A 50 -3.82 -5.13 26.84
C LEU A 50 -3.39 -5.34 25.38
N LEU A 51 -3.09 -6.58 24.99
CA LEU A 51 -2.63 -6.86 23.64
C LEU A 51 -3.74 -6.72 22.61
N GLN A 52 -4.99 -6.98 22.97
CA GLN A 52 -6.14 -6.75 22.12
C GLN A 52 -6.33 -5.24 21.86
N SER A 53 -6.16 -4.40 22.88
CA SER A 53 -6.15 -2.94 22.71
C SER A 53 -5.03 -2.50 21.75
N ALA A 54 -3.83 -3.06 21.91
CA ALA A 54 -2.72 -2.83 20.99
C ALA A 54 -3.07 -3.27 19.55
N ALA A 55 -3.68 -4.44 19.36
CA ALA A 55 -4.13 -4.90 18.04
C ALA A 55 -5.18 -3.98 17.41
N ILE A 56 -6.16 -3.49 18.18
CA ILE A 56 -7.20 -2.59 17.68
C ILE A 56 -6.54 -1.29 17.18
N VAL A 57 -5.74 -0.65 18.02
CA VAL A 57 -5.06 0.60 17.65
C VAL A 57 -4.11 0.35 16.47
N GLY A 58 -3.33 -0.73 16.52
CA GLY A 58 -2.39 -1.11 15.47
C GLY A 58 -3.08 -1.33 14.12
N SER A 59 -4.21 -2.04 14.12
CA SER A 59 -5.02 -2.28 12.92
C SER A 59 -5.59 -1.00 12.35
N ILE A 60 -6.12 -0.10 13.19
CA ILE A 60 -6.60 1.22 12.77
C ILE A 60 -5.47 2.02 12.12
N LEU A 61 -4.28 2.05 12.72
CA LEU A 61 -3.13 2.76 12.17
C LEU A 61 -2.68 2.18 10.82
N LEU A 62 -2.69 0.85 10.66
CA LEU A 62 -2.35 0.20 9.39
C LEU A 62 -3.37 0.52 8.28
N ILE A 63 -4.67 0.55 8.61
CA ILE A 63 -5.73 0.97 7.68
C ILE A 63 -5.54 2.44 7.30
N LEU A 64 -5.30 3.32 8.27
CA LEU A 64 -5.02 4.75 8.03
C LEU A 64 -3.79 4.94 7.15
N SER A 65 -2.73 4.16 7.39
CA SER A 65 -1.53 4.18 6.56
C SER A 65 -1.83 3.87 5.09
N PHE A 66 -2.70 2.90 4.82
CA PHE A 66 -3.17 2.60 3.46
C PHE A 66 -3.97 3.77 2.87
N LEU A 67 -4.87 4.39 3.62
CA LEU A 67 -5.65 5.54 3.14
C LEU A 67 -4.78 6.77 2.84
N LEU A 68 -3.72 6.99 3.62
CA LEU A 68 -2.82 8.13 3.44
C LEU A 68 -2.04 8.10 2.12
N ILE A 69 -1.71 6.91 1.58
CA ILE A 69 -1.07 6.84 0.25
C ILE A 69 -2.04 7.24 -0.87
N MET A 70 -3.35 7.14 -0.63
CA MET A 70 -4.38 7.60 -1.56
C MET A 70 -4.54 9.12 -1.55
N ALA A 71 -3.91 9.85 -0.64
CA ALA A 71 -4.02 11.31 -0.53
C ALA A 71 -3.82 12.03 -1.89
N LYS A 72 -2.82 11.59 -2.69
CA LYS A 72 -2.59 12.15 -4.03
C LYS A 72 -3.79 11.96 -4.97
N ARG A 73 -4.51 10.85 -4.85
CA ARG A 73 -5.72 10.55 -5.65
C ARG A 73 -6.91 11.41 -5.26
N PHE A 74 -6.92 11.96 -4.04
CA PHE A 74 -7.89 12.94 -3.55
C PHE A 74 -7.43 14.39 -3.73
N GLY A 75 -6.39 14.65 -4.55
CA GLY A 75 -5.89 16.01 -4.80
C GLY A 75 -5.06 16.60 -3.67
N ARG A 76 -4.74 15.82 -2.62
CA ARG A 76 -3.88 16.25 -1.51
C ARG A 76 -2.40 16.02 -1.84
N ASN A 77 -1.52 16.61 -1.03
CA ASN A 77 -0.07 16.48 -1.23
C ASN A 77 0.42 15.03 -1.01
N GLY A 78 0.89 14.39 -2.08
CA GLY A 78 1.40 13.01 -2.03
C GLY A 78 2.61 12.81 -1.12
N LYS A 79 3.47 13.82 -0.91
CA LYS A 79 4.64 13.71 -0.02
C LYS A 79 4.24 13.67 1.45
N SER A 80 3.23 14.46 1.83
CA SER A 80 2.65 14.41 3.18
C SER A 80 1.93 13.08 3.41
N GLY A 81 1.16 12.60 2.43
CA GLY A 81 0.54 11.27 2.49
C GLY A 81 1.56 10.15 2.67
N PHE A 82 2.69 10.20 1.95
CA PHE A 82 3.78 9.23 2.13
C PHE A 82 4.41 9.28 3.53
N LYS A 83 4.67 10.48 4.08
CA LYS A 83 5.18 10.61 5.46
C LYS A 83 4.23 9.99 6.47
N GLY A 84 2.95 10.30 6.36
CA GLY A 84 1.93 9.71 7.21
C GLY A 84 1.89 8.19 7.05
N HIS A 85 1.89 7.68 5.82
CA HIS A 85 1.95 6.25 5.54
C HIS A 85 3.12 5.57 6.29
N VAL A 86 4.34 6.11 6.23
CA VAL A 86 5.51 5.54 6.92
C VAL A 86 5.34 5.52 8.44
N TRP A 87 4.92 6.64 9.05
CA TRP A 87 4.75 6.73 10.50
C TRP A 87 3.63 5.81 11.02
N PHE A 88 2.45 5.89 10.41
CA PHE A 88 1.30 5.08 10.80
C PHE A 88 1.56 3.59 10.55
N ALA A 89 2.23 3.23 9.45
CA ALA A 89 2.64 1.84 9.22
C ALA A 89 3.62 1.34 10.27
N SER A 90 4.62 2.17 10.63
CA SER A 90 5.65 1.76 11.59
C SER A 90 5.07 1.57 12.99
N ILE A 91 4.26 2.51 13.48
CA ILE A 91 3.61 2.40 14.80
C ILE A 91 2.60 1.24 14.79
N GLY A 92 1.78 1.13 13.74
CA GLY A 92 0.82 0.04 13.60
C GLY A 92 1.48 -1.33 13.55
N ALA A 93 2.60 -1.46 12.84
CA ALA A 93 3.38 -2.68 12.78
C ALA A 93 3.94 -3.08 14.16
N ILE A 94 4.51 -2.14 14.92
CA ILE A 94 5.00 -2.41 16.29
C ILE A 94 3.88 -3.01 17.13
N LEU A 95 2.71 -2.37 17.15
CA LEU A 95 1.58 -2.80 17.98
C LEU A 95 1.04 -4.19 17.59
N VAL A 96 0.92 -4.47 16.29
CA VAL A 96 0.44 -5.77 15.80
C VAL A 96 1.49 -6.88 15.99
N ILE A 97 2.78 -6.58 15.81
CA ILE A 97 3.87 -7.53 16.09
C ILE A 97 3.86 -7.90 17.58
N VAL A 98 3.78 -6.91 18.47
CA VAL A 98 3.72 -7.13 19.93
C VAL A 98 2.47 -7.93 20.31
N HIS A 99 1.29 -7.59 19.76
CA HIS A 99 0.07 -8.37 19.95
C HIS A 99 0.22 -9.84 19.56
N SER A 100 0.91 -10.10 18.45
CA SER A 100 0.99 -11.45 17.90
C SER A 100 1.88 -12.40 18.72
N GLY A 101 2.73 -11.88 19.60
CA GLY A 101 3.75 -12.66 20.31
C GLY A 101 4.67 -13.46 19.38
N LEU A 102 4.79 -13.06 18.09
CA LEU A 102 5.49 -13.81 17.04
C LEU A 102 4.98 -15.26 16.83
N SER A 103 3.67 -15.51 17.00
CA SER A 103 3.04 -16.78 16.64
C SER A 103 2.98 -16.98 15.11
N ILE A 104 4.13 -17.16 14.48
CA ILE A 104 4.33 -17.22 13.01
C ILE A 104 3.74 -18.47 12.36
N PHE A 105 3.57 -19.56 13.11
CA PHE A 105 3.00 -20.82 12.60
C PHE A 105 1.47 -20.89 12.71
N SER A 106 0.84 -19.81 13.17
CA SER A 106 -0.63 -19.69 13.19
C SER A 106 -1.14 -19.05 11.90
N ILE A 107 -2.44 -19.21 11.59
CA ILE A 107 -3.08 -18.53 10.45
C ILE A 107 -2.83 -17.00 10.51
N PRO A 108 -2.97 -16.30 11.65
CA PRO A 108 -2.57 -14.90 11.79
C PRO A 108 -1.09 -14.63 11.50
N GLY A 109 -0.20 -15.59 11.74
CA GLY A 109 1.23 -15.50 11.44
C GLY A 109 1.54 -15.20 9.97
N ILE A 110 0.67 -15.63 9.05
CA ILE A 110 0.76 -15.29 7.61
C ILE A 110 0.66 -13.77 7.40
N LEU A 111 -0.15 -13.06 8.18
CA LEU A 111 -0.27 -11.60 8.08
C LEU A 111 1.02 -10.90 8.51
N LEU A 112 1.73 -11.42 9.52
CA LEU A 112 3.03 -10.88 9.93
C LEU A 112 4.09 -11.06 8.85
N ILE A 113 4.14 -12.25 8.24
CA ILE A 113 5.04 -12.53 7.12
C ILE A 113 4.75 -11.59 5.96
N LEU A 114 3.47 -11.40 5.63
CA LEU A 114 3.06 -10.51 4.56
C LEU A 114 3.41 -9.04 4.87
N LEU A 115 3.21 -8.59 6.11
CA LEU A 115 3.61 -7.26 6.57
C LEU A 115 5.13 -7.04 6.43
N LEU A 116 5.93 -8.05 6.80
CA LEU A 116 7.38 -8.02 6.63
C LEU A 116 7.76 -7.89 5.15
N PHE A 117 7.19 -8.72 4.27
CA PHE A 117 7.46 -8.67 2.83
C PHE A 117 7.09 -7.31 2.22
N ILE A 118 5.92 -6.75 2.56
CA ILE A 118 5.49 -5.44 2.07
C ILE A 118 6.47 -4.35 2.54
N THR A 119 6.89 -4.40 3.80
CA THR A 119 7.84 -3.44 4.38
C THR A 119 9.20 -3.50 3.67
N LEU A 120 9.76 -4.70 3.51
CA LEU A 120 11.03 -4.92 2.82
C LEU A 120 10.95 -4.47 1.35
N LEU A 121 9.86 -4.80 0.65
CA LEU A 121 9.66 -4.39 -0.73
C LEU A 121 9.53 -2.87 -0.86
N GLY A 122 8.88 -2.21 0.11
CA GLY A 122 8.78 -0.76 0.19
C GLY A 122 10.14 -0.08 0.43
N LEU A 123 10.95 -0.61 1.34
CA LEU A 123 12.31 -0.16 1.60
C LEU A 123 13.20 -0.33 0.38
N TRP A 124 13.22 -1.53 -0.21
CA TRP A 124 14.00 -1.82 -1.41
C TRP A 124 13.64 -0.87 -2.56
N ALA A 125 12.34 -0.62 -2.76
CA ALA A 125 11.87 0.32 -3.77
C ALA A 125 12.38 1.75 -3.54
N ARG A 126 12.42 2.20 -2.28
CA ARG A 126 12.87 3.56 -1.95
C ARG A 126 14.38 3.73 -1.97
N LEU A 127 15.12 2.74 -1.47
CA LEU A 127 16.57 2.84 -1.30
C LEU A 127 17.33 2.50 -2.58
N ILE A 128 16.95 1.41 -3.25
CA ILE A 128 17.71 0.86 -4.37
C ILE A 128 17.03 1.20 -5.69
N LEU A 129 15.72 0.97 -5.78
CA LEU A 129 15.03 1.09 -7.06
C LEU A 129 14.95 2.53 -7.55
N SER A 130 14.80 3.50 -6.65
CA SER A 130 14.79 4.93 -6.98
C SER A 130 16.08 5.36 -7.69
N GLN A 131 17.23 4.88 -7.23
CA GLN A 131 18.53 5.14 -7.84
C GLN A 131 18.64 4.46 -9.21
N LYS A 132 18.26 3.18 -9.30
CA LYS A 132 18.26 2.47 -10.58
C LYS A 132 17.35 3.15 -11.61
N MET A 133 16.20 3.65 -11.17
CA MET A 133 15.24 4.36 -12.02
C MET A 133 15.80 5.69 -12.52
N MET A 134 16.47 6.46 -11.64
CA MET A 134 17.19 7.68 -12.01
C MET A 134 18.26 7.39 -13.08
N ASN A 135 19.04 6.31 -12.92
CA ASN A 135 20.06 5.93 -13.88
C ASN A 135 19.45 5.53 -15.24
N THR A 136 18.33 4.81 -15.25
CA THR A 136 17.62 4.47 -16.49
C THR A 136 17.09 5.72 -17.21
N PHE A 137 16.50 6.67 -16.49
CA PHE A 137 16.04 7.93 -17.09
C PHE A 137 17.19 8.82 -17.58
N GLY A 138 18.36 8.75 -16.94
CA GLY A 138 19.57 9.44 -17.37
C GLY A 138 20.29 8.77 -18.54
N SER A 139 20.05 7.47 -18.77
CA SER A 139 20.58 6.76 -19.93
C SER A 139 19.79 7.12 -21.19
N LYS A 140 20.48 7.31 -22.32
CA LYS A 140 19.80 7.46 -23.62
C LYS A 140 18.95 6.20 -23.84
N LEU A 141 17.63 6.37 -23.88
CA LEU A 141 16.72 5.33 -24.34
C LEU A 141 17.30 4.75 -25.64
N ALA A 142 17.52 3.43 -25.67
CA ALA A 142 17.87 2.74 -26.90
C ALA A 142 16.89 3.23 -27.98
N ALA A 143 17.45 3.71 -29.09
CA ALA A 143 16.72 4.39 -30.15
C ALA A 143 15.36 3.71 -30.37
N PHE A 144 14.28 4.50 -30.32
CA PHE A 144 12.93 4.02 -30.57
C PHE A 144 12.97 2.98 -31.69
N SER A 145 12.51 1.75 -31.41
CA SER A 145 12.44 0.69 -32.41
C SER A 145 11.85 1.26 -33.68
N THR A 146 12.43 0.95 -34.84
CA THR A 146 11.99 1.44 -36.16
C THR A 146 10.46 1.47 -36.25
N THR A 147 9.93 2.66 -36.51
CA THR A 147 8.50 2.96 -36.48
C THR A 147 7.76 2.07 -37.49
N ASN A 148 7.02 1.09 -37.00
CA ASN A 148 6.13 0.27 -37.83
C ASN A 148 4.82 1.05 -38.04
N GLU A 149 4.42 1.31 -39.29
CA GLU A 149 3.19 2.03 -39.62
C GLU A 149 1.94 1.38 -39.00
N VAL A 150 1.93 0.05 -38.89
CA VAL A 150 0.86 -0.71 -38.21
C VAL A 150 0.78 -0.33 -36.73
N LYS A 151 1.93 -0.27 -36.03
CA LYS A 151 1.98 0.16 -34.62
C LYS A 151 1.51 1.61 -34.46
N ARG A 152 1.85 2.50 -35.41
CA ARG A 152 1.41 3.90 -35.39
C ARG A 152 -0.11 4.02 -35.58
N ALA A 153 -0.69 3.26 -36.50
CA ALA A 153 -2.13 3.24 -36.73
C ALA A 153 -2.89 2.71 -35.51
N GLU A 154 -2.38 1.66 -34.87
CA GLU A 154 -2.95 1.09 -33.65
C GLU A 154 -2.87 2.07 -32.47
N LEU A 155 -1.73 2.75 -32.28
CA LEU A 155 -1.57 3.78 -31.27
C LEU A 155 -2.55 4.94 -31.48
N ALA A 156 -2.74 5.38 -32.73
CA ALA A 156 -3.69 6.44 -33.07
C ALA A 156 -5.12 6.06 -32.70
N LYS A 157 -5.53 4.80 -32.96
CA LYS A 157 -6.84 4.27 -32.53
C LYS A 157 -6.99 4.28 -31.01
N LEU A 158 -5.97 3.88 -30.26
CA LEU A 158 -6.01 3.91 -28.79
C LEU A 158 -6.10 5.33 -28.23
N ILE A 159 -5.34 6.28 -28.78
CA ILE A 159 -5.39 7.69 -28.37
C ILE A 159 -6.79 8.26 -28.63
N GLN A 160 -7.36 7.98 -29.80
CA GLN A 160 -8.71 8.40 -30.14
C GLN A 160 -9.75 7.82 -29.16
N HIS A 161 -9.65 6.53 -28.86
CA HIS A 161 -10.54 5.88 -27.89
C HIS A 161 -10.41 6.46 -26.47
N LYS A 162 -9.18 6.77 -26.02
CA LYS A 162 -8.96 7.47 -24.74
C LYS A 162 -9.64 8.84 -24.71
N ARG A 163 -9.55 9.61 -25.79
CA ARG A 163 -10.20 10.93 -25.90
C ARG A 163 -11.72 10.82 -25.85
N GLU A 164 -12.30 9.80 -26.47
CA GLU A 164 -13.74 9.53 -26.40
C GLU A 164 -14.18 9.21 -24.97
N LEU A 165 -13.50 8.28 -24.30
CA LEU A 165 -13.77 7.94 -22.89
C LEU A 165 -13.57 9.15 -21.96
N LEU A 166 -12.59 10.01 -22.25
CA LEU A 166 -12.29 11.18 -21.44
C LEU A 166 -13.41 12.21 -21.45
N LYS A 167 -14.12 12.40 -22.58
CA LYS A 167 -15.26 13.33 -22.67
C LYS A 167 -16.33 13.03 -21.62
N ASP A 168 -16.56 11.75 -21.34
CA ASP A 168 -17.56 11.32 -20.36
C ASP A 168 -17.03 11.28 -18.92
N ILE A 169 -15.70 11.21 -18.73
CA ILE A 169 -15.08 11.17 -17.40
C ILE A 169 -14.78 12.59 -16.89
N ASP A 170 -14.13 13.41 -17.70
CA ASP A 170 -13.70 14.77 -17.38
C ASP A 170 -13.55 15.60 -18.68
N PRO A 171 -14.65 16.23 -19.16
CA PRO A 171 -14.69 16.90 -20.46
C PRO A 171 -13.79 18.13 -20.56
N THR A 172 -13.28 18.65 -19.44
CA THR A 172 -12.48 19.89 -19.40
C THR A 172 -10.98 19.64 -19.41
N THR A 173 -10.55 18.38 -19.35
CA THR A 173 -9.13 18.02 -19.24
C THR A 173 -8.62 17.40 -20.54
N ASP A 174 -7.43 17.81 -20.98
CA ASP A 174 -6.75 17.20 -22.12
C ASP A 174 -6.19 15.82 -21.78
N GLU A 175 -6.29 14.88 -22.72
CA GLU A 175 -5.81 13.51 -22.58
C GLU A 175 -4.32 13.44 -22.18
N ALA A 176 -3.49 14.33 -22.74
CA ALA A 176 -2.05 14.36 -22.49
C ALA A 176 -1.66 14.65 -21.02
N ILE A 177 -2.53 15.32 -20.26
CA ILE A 177 -2.30 15.69 -18.86
C ILE A 177 -3.28 15.00 -17.90
N PHE A 178 -4.30 14.33 -18.45
CA PHE A 178 -5.31 13.68 -17.65
C PHE A 178 -4.73 12.52 -16.86
N SER A 179 -5.12 12.44 -15.59
CA SER A 179 -4.88 11.27 -14.77
C SER A 179 -6.10 10.98 -13.92
N ILE A 180 -6.49 9.71 -13.85
CA ILE A 180 -7.67 9.31 -13.09
C ILE A 180 -7.48 9.67 -11.61
N GLN A 181 -8.44 10.44 -11.08
CA GLN A 181 -8.55 10.83 -9.68
C GLN A 181 -9.57 9.95 -8.95
N ALA A 182 -9.53 9.93 -7.61
CA ALA A 182 -10.47 9.15 -6.79
C ALA A 182 -11.93 9.59 -7.01
N LYS A 183 -12.17 10.90 -7.19
CA LYS A 183 -13.49 11.44 -7.51
C LYS A 183 -14.10 10.83 -8.78
N ASN A 184 -13.26 10.50 -9.77
CA ASN A 184 -13.68 9.93 -11.03
C ASN A 184 -14.11 8.48 -10.84
N TRP A 185 -13.37 7.72 -10.03
CA TRP A 185 -13.76 6.35 -9.65
C TRP A 185 -15.10 6.28 -8.91
N ILE A 186 -15.43 7.30 -8.12
CA ILE A 186 -16.72 7.37 -7.42
C ILE A 186 -17.85 7.70 -8.39
N LYS A 187 -17.64 8.65 -9.31
CA LYS A 187 -18.68 9.11 -10.26
C LYS A 187 -18.90 8.16 -11.42
N THR A 188 -17.83 7.67 -12.03
CA THR A 188 -17.85 6.91 -13.30
C THR A 188 -16.90 5.70 -13.26
N PRO A 189 -17.13 4.73 -12.34
CA PRO A 189 -16.20 3.62 -12.09
C PRO A 189 -15.93 2.76 -13.35
N LEU A 190 -16.98 2.44 -14.12
CA LEU A 190 -16.86 1.61 -15.31
C LEU A 190 -16.04 2.30 -16.42
N LEU A 191 -16.25 3.60 -16.62
CA LEU A 191 -15.49 4.39 -17.61
C LEU A 191 -14.03 4.54 -17.18
N CYS A 192 -13.77 4.79 -15.89
CA CYS A 192 -12.42 4.80 -15.35
C CYS A 192 -11.68 3.48 -15.57
N TYR A 193 -12.37 2.35 -15.38
CA TYR A 193 -11.82 1.02 -15.64
C TYR A 193 -11.47 0.83 -17.12
N ARG A 194 -12.38 1.14 -18.05
CA ARG A 194 -12.14 1.06 -19.50
C ARG A 194 -11.01 1.97 -19.96
N TYR A 195 -10.94 3.19 -19.42
CA TYR A 195 -9.84 4.12 -19.69
C TYR A 195 -8.51 3.52 -19.24
N GLN A 196 -8.46 2.94 -18.03
CA GLN A 196 -7.24 2.33 -17.51
C GLN A 196 -6.80 1.11 -18.33
N GLN A 197 -7.72 0.25 -18.78
CA GLN A 197 -7.39 -0.84 -19.70
C GLN A 197 -6.78 -0.32 -21.01
N THR A 198 -7.29 0.79 -21.54
CA THR A 198 -6.78 1.40 -22.77
C THR A 198 -5.36 1.96 -22.58
N VAL A 199 -5.09 2.60 -21.44
CA VAL A 199 -3.74 3.04 -21.05
C VAL A 199 -2.78 1.86 -20.91
N GLU A 200 -3.23 0.72 -20.38
CA GLU A 200 -2.39 -0.47 -20.26
C GLU A 200 -2.04 -1.07 -21.64
N LYS A 201 -3.00 -1.10 -22.58
CA LYS A 201 -2.76 -1.52 -23.97
C LYS A 201 -1.76 -0.60 -24.68
N GLU A 202 -1.90 0.71 -24.52
CA GLU A 202 -0.95 1.69 -25.07
C GLU A 202 0.46 1.47 -24.51
N ASN A 203 0.59 1.31 -23.19
CA ASN A 203 1.88 1.03 -22.56
C ASN A 203 2.53 -0.26 -23.07
N HIS A 204 1.72 -1.28 -23.36
CA HIS A 204 2.19 -2.53 -23.96
C HIS A 204 2.72 -2.31 -25.38
N LEU A 205 1.99 -1.58 -26.23
CA LEU A 205 2.41 -1.27 -27.61
C LEU A 205 3.67 -0.39 -27.68
N LEU A 206 3.77 0.57 -26.76
CA LEU A 206 4.95 1.42 -26.60
C LEU A 206 6.13 0.69 -25.95
N GLU A 207 5.94 -0.56 -25.53
CA GLU A 207 6.97 -1.39 -24.90
C GLU A 207 7.63 -0.66 -23.71
N THR A 208 6.87 0.17 -22.98
CA THR A 208 7.40 1.08 -21.95
C THR A 208 8.14 0.37 -20.82
N LYS A 209 7.90 -0.94 -20.67
CA LYS A 209 8.55 -1.81 -19.69
C LYS A 209 9.81 -2.51 -20.21
N LYS A 210 10.07 -2.55 -21.53
CA LYS A 210 11.30 -3.16 -22.06
C LYS A 210 12.55 -2.33 -21.79
N SER A 211 12.40 -1.03 -21.54
CA SER A 211 13.49 -0.12 -21.18
C SER A 211 13.97 -0.27 -19.73
N VAL A 212 13.29 -1.10 -18.93
CA VAL A 212 13.54 -1.27 -17.49
C VAL A 212 13.60 -2.76 -17.14
N SER A 213 14.34 -3.11 -16.10
CA SER A 213 14.40 -4.49 -15.59
C SER A 213 13.04 -4.97 -15.06
N TYR A 214 12.82 -6.29 -15.00
CA TYR A 214 11.57 -6.88 -14.50
C TYR A 214 11.18 -6.37 -13.10
N GLY A 215 12.17 -6.28 -12.19
CA GLY A 215 11.95 -5.72 -10.85
C GLY A 215 11.45 -4.27 -10.89
N GLN A 216 12.02 -3.42 -11.75
CA GLN A 216 11.57 -2.03 -11.94
C GLN A 216 10.17 -1.94 -12.53
N ALA A 217 9.83 -2.82 -13.47
CA ALA A 217 8.55 -2.81 -14.15
C ALA A 217 7.38 -3.26 -13.25
N HIS A 218 7.62 -4.22 -12.36
CA HIS A 218 6.53 -4.92 -11.65
C HIS A 218 6.46 -4.67 -10.14
N TYR A 219 7.51 -4.10 -9.50
CA TYR A 219 7.51 -3.91 -8.03
C TYR A 219 6.27 -3.19 -7.51
N ARG A 220 5.82 -2.15 -8.23
CA ARG A 220 4.70 -1.31 -7.80
C ARG A 220 3.40 -2.10 -7.80
N SER A 221 3.22 -2.97 -8.78
CA SER A 221 2.06 -3.84 -8.85
C SER A 221 2.11 -4.89 -7.76
N LEU A 222 3.29 -5.49 -7.54
CA LEU A 222 3.50 -6.49 -6.49
C LEU A 222 3.25 -5.91 -5.10
N HIS A 223 3.87 -4.77 -4.76
CA HIS A 223 3.67 -4.13 -3.46
C HIS A 223 2.20 -3.78 -3.22
N ARG A 224 1.52 -3.21 -4.23
CA ARG A 224 0.08 -2.92 -4.14
C ARG A 224 -0.75 -4.17 -3.95
N LEU A 225 -0.49 -5.24 -4.71
CA LEU A 225 -1.20 -6.51 -4.59
C LEU A 225 -1.05 -7.08 -3.19
N LEU A 226 0.19 -7.18 -2.69
CA LEU A 226 0.48 -7.67 -1.35
C LEU A 226 -0.21 -6.81 -0.28
N SER A 227 -0.17 -5.48 -0.40
CA SER A 227 -0.89 -4.57 0.52
C SER A 227 -2.40 -4.79 0.51
N ILE A 228 -3.01 -5.06 -0.65
CA ILE A 228 -4.44 -5.37 -0.75
C ILE A 228 -4.75 -6.71 -0.07
N VAL A 229 -3.96 -7.75 -0.36
CA VAL A 229 -4.10 -9.07 0.29
C VAL A 229 -3.96 -8.94 1.81
N PHE A 230 -2.98 -8.15 2.27
CA PHE A 230 -2.78 -7.88 3.70
C PHE A 230 -3.99 -7.18 4.32
N LEU A 231 -4.52 -6.15 3.67
CA LEU A 231 -5.68 -5.41 4.15
C LEU A 231 -6.91 -6.32 4.28
N PHE A 232 -7.18 -7.14 3.25
CA PHE A 232 -8.27 -8.11 3.31
C PHE A 232 -8.06 -9.14 4.42
N GLY A 233 -6.84 -9.68 4.55
CA GLY A 233 -6.50 -10.62 5.61
C GLY A 233 -6.65 -10.02 7.00
N LEU A 234 -6.25 -8.77 7.20
CA LEU A 234 -6.43 -8.03 8.45
C LEU A 234 -7.92 -7.83 8.78
N LEU A 235 -8.73 -7.41 7.81
CA LEU A 235 -10.17 -7.24 8.01
C LEU A 235 -10.86 -8.57 8.34
N LEU A 236 -10.49 -9.64 7.61
CA LEU A 236 -11.00 -10.98 7.87
C LEU A 236 -10.60 -11.45 9.27
N HIS A 237 -9.37 -11.22 9.69
CA HIS A 237 -8.90 -11.55 11.04
C HIS A 237 -9.71 -10.81 12.11
N VAL A 238 -9.94 -9.50 11.95
CA VAL A 238 -10.78 -8.72 12.89
C VAL A 238 -12.21 -9.24 12.92
N ILE A 239 -12.83 -9.48 11.76
CA ILE A 239 -14.22 -9.97 11.66
C ILE A 239 -14.34 -11.36 12.31
N THR A 240 -13.45 -12.29 11.98
CA THR A 240 -13.50 -13.65 12.50
C THR A 240 -13.26 -13.72 14.00
N THR A 241 -12.26 -13.00 14.52
CA THR A 241 -11.97 -12.96 15.97
C THR A 241 -13.04 -12.25 16.79
N THR A 242 -13.76 -11.29 16.21
CA THR A 242 -14.78 -10.50 16.91
C THR A 242 -16.18 -11.12 16.83
N PHE A 243 -16.56 -11.69 15.68
CA PHE A 243 -17.93 -12.17 15.44
C PHE A 243 -18.06 -13.70 15.37
N PHE A 244 -16.99 -14.38 14.96
CA PHE A 244 -16.93 -15.84 14.81
C PHE A 244 -15.97 -16.44 15.84
N ALA A 245 -16.02 -15.93 17.08
CA ALA A 245 -15.07 -16.33 18.12
C ALA A 245 -15.13 -17.83 18.44
N GLY A 246 -16.32 -18.45 18.33
CA GLY A 246 -16.50 -19.90 18.49
C GLY A 246 -15.72 -20.71 17.44
N TYR A 247 -15.87 -20.34 16.17
CA TYR A 247 -15.10 -20.94 15.07
C TYR A 247 -13.57 -20.75 15.25
N VAL A 248 -13.13 -19.55 15.64
CA VAL A 248 -11.70 -19.26 15.84
C VAL A 248 -11.12 -19.99 17.06
N ALA A 249 -11.91 -20.15 18.12
CA ALA A 249 -11.50 -20.87 19.31
C ALA A 249 -11.33 -22.36 19.05
N ASP A 250 -12.05 -22.93 18.07
CA ASP A 250 -11.94 -24.34 17.67
C ASP A 250 -12.14 -25.27 18.88
N GLY A 251 -13.25 -25.07 19.60
CA GLY A 251 -13.59 -25.81 20.82
C GLY A 251 -12.82 -25.42 22.09
N ARG A 252 -11.86 -24.48 22.01
CA ARG A 252 -11.16 -23.95 23.20
C ARG A 252 -11.96 -22.86 23.90
N SER A 253 -11.61 -22.57 25.15
CA SER A 253 -12.21 -21.44 25.87
C SER A 253 -11.85 -20.12 25.20
N ILE A 254 -12.86 -19.30 24.89
CA ILE A 254 -12.66 -17.95 24.35
C ILE A 254 -12.24 -17.03 25.50
N TYR A 255 -11.03 -16.51 25.42
CA TYR A 255 -10.43 -15.66 26.48
C TYR A 255 -10.23 -14.21 26.07
N TRP A 256 -10.47 -13.88 24.79
CA TRP A 256 -10.40 -12.52 24.26
C TRP A 256 -11.80 -11.90 24.20
N TRP A 257 -11.85 -10.57 24.22
CA TRP A 257 -13.12 -9.87 24.06
C TRP A 257 -13.65 -10.05 22.64
N HIS A 258 -14.94 -10.32 22.53
CA HIS A 258 -15.63 -10.51 21.26
C HIS A 258 -17.09 -10.05 21.41
N ILE A 259 -17.83 -9.97 20.30
CA ILE A 259 -19.23 -9.52 20.27
C ILE A 259 -20.17 -10.72 20.21
N THR A 260 -19.85 -11.71 19.36
CA THR A 260 -20.64 -12.92 19.17
C THR A 260 -19.74 -14.15 19.06
N GLU A 261 -20.28 -15.31 19.43
CA GLU A 261 -19.61 -16.61 19.37
C GLU A 261 -20.15 -17.49 18.24
N TRP A 262 -20.36 -16.92 17.04
CA TRP A 262 -20.88 -17.71 15.91
C TRP A 262 -19.90 -18.81 15.46
N GLY A 263 -20.47 -19.91 14.96
CA GLY A 263 -19.72 -21.05 14.45
C GLY A 263 -19.25 -22.05 15.52
N SER A 264 -19.95 -22.09 16.66
CA SER A 264 -19.88 -23.17 17.65
C SER A 264 -20.76 -24.36 17.27
#